data_AF-A0A4U6ATX4-F1
#
_entry.id   AF-A0A4U6ATX4-F1
#
_cell.length_a   1.000
_cell.length_b   1.000
_cell.length_c   1.000
_cell.angle_alpha   90.00
_cell.angle_beta   90.00
_cell.angle_gamma   90.00
#
_symmetry.space_group_name_H-M   'P 1'
#
loop_
_entity.id
_entity.type
_entity.pdbx_description
1 polymer ?
#
loop_
_entity_poly.entity_id
_entity_poly.type
_entity_poly.pdbx_seq_one_letter_code
_entity_poly.pdbx_strand_id
1 'polypeptide(L)'
;MKRLATIALLLISSASISTAQTIKDVDVMKSRIASGLQESGKRQLLEAQRAWERYRDAECRYRQANFPSMTSASDCQRALTRERAKDLSQQLDWLADAGSDGASASCESVAGRKVAAEMVRKCMAVTTATRPPCNVQNSCELITSEIKRSCRILGTGGPSFCRDYR
;
A
#
# COMPACT_ATOMS: atom_id res chain seq x y z
N MET A 1 -44.73 44.96 -27.23
CA MET A 1 -43.37 44.72 -27.80
C MET A 1 -42.40 45.52 -26.94
N LYS A 2 -41.39 45.01 -26.23
CA LYS A 2 -40.55 43.80 -26.31
C LYS A 2 -40.21 43.36 -24.86
N ARG A 3 -40.26 42.06 -24.56
CA ARG A 3 -39.75 41.52 -23.29
C ARG A 3 -38.23 41.34 -23.43
N LEU A 4 -37.45 42.05 -22.62
CA LEU A 4 -36.01 41.85 -22.52
C LEU A 4 -35.77 40.58 -21.69
N ALA A 5 -35.27 39.53 -22.33
CA ALA A 5 -34.87 38.30 -21.65
C ALA A 5 -33.46 38.48 -21.07
N THR A 6 -33.38 38.53 -19.74
CA THR A 6 -32.11 38.52 -19.00
C THR A 6 -31.50 37.13 -19.10
N ILE A 7 -30.46 36.98 -19.91
CA ILE A 7 -29.67 35.75 -19.99
C ILE A 7 -28.75 35.73 -18.78
N ALA A 8 -29.03 34.86 -17.81
CA ALA A 8 -28.14 34.59 -16.68
C ALA A 8 -26.95 33.75 -17.19
N LEU A 9 -25.78 34.38 -17.31
CA LEU A 9 -24.53 33.69 -17.62
C LEU A 9 -24.09 32.88 -16.38
N LEU A 10 -24.31 31.57 -16.39
CA LEU A 10 -23.78 30.66 -15.37
C LEU A 10 -22.26 30.52 -15.57
N LEU A 11 -21.48 31.27 -14.78
CA LEU A 11 -20.04 31.05 -14.65
C LEU A 11 -19.82 29.72 -13.92
N ILE A 12 -19.45 28.67 -14.67
CA ILE A 12 -18.97 27.42 -14.11
C ILE A 12 -17.64 27.72 -13.42
N SER A 13 -17.68 27.91 -12.10
CA SER A 13 -16.50 28.13 -11.29
C SER A 13 -15.70 26.83 -11.24
N SER A 14 -14.73 26.67 -12.13
CA SER A 14 -13.77 25.56 -12.05
C SER A 14 -12.98 25.72 -10.75
N ALA A 15 -13.28 24.90 -9.75
CA ALA A 15 -12.62 24.94 -8.45
C ALA A 15 -11.10 24.79 -8.64
N SER A 16 -10.38 25.89 -8.47
CA SER A 16 -8.92 25.89 -8.52
C SER A 16 -8.40 25.27 -7.23
N ILE A 17 -7.83 24.06 -7.30
CA ILE A 17 -7.22 23.43 -6.13
C ILE A 17 -6.05 24.29 -5.66
N SER A 18 -6.16 24.81 -4.44
CA SER A 18 -5.11 25.60 -3.80
C SER A 18 -3.90 24.72 -3.48
N THR A 19 -2.69 25.29 -3.57
CA THR A 19 -1.43 24.65 -3.14
C THR A 19 -1.52 24.10 -1.72
N ALA A 20 -2.21 24.82 -0.82
CA ALA A 20 -2.40 24.38 0.57
C ALA A 20 -3.22 23.08 0.68
N GLN A 21 -4.20 22.89 -0.21
CA GLN A 21 -4.98 21.65 -0.25
C GLN A 21 -4.11 20.48 -0.71
N THR A 22 -3.29 20.68 -1.76
CA THR A 22 -2.41 19.61 -2.28
C THR A 22 -1.34 19.19 -1.27
N ILE A 23 -0.83 20.13 -0.46
CA ILE A 23 0.11 19.81 0.63
C ILE A 23 -0.57 18.93 1.68
N LYS A 24 -1.80 19.27 2.09
CA LYS A 24 -2.57 18.44 3.03
C LYS A 24 -2.79 17.03 2.47
N ASP A 25 -3.11 16.91 1.18
CA ASP A 25 -3.31 15.61 0.54
C ASP A 25 -2.04 14.75 0.60
N VAL A 26 -0.86 15.35 0.34
CA VAL A 26 0.45 14.68 0.47
C VAL A 26 0.68 14.18 1.90
N ASP A 27 0.41 14.98 2.92
CA ASP A 27 0.60 14.57 4.32
C ASP A 27 -0.38 13.48 4.76
N VAL A 28 -1.64 13.55 4.31
CA VAL A 28 -2.64 12.49 4.53
C VAL A 28 -2.16 11.18 3.90
N MET A 29 -1.72 11.20 2.64
CA MET A 29 -1.25 10.00 1.95
C MET A 29 0.00 9.42 2.60
N LYS A 30 1.00 10.24 2.96
CA LYS A 30 2.18 9.79 3.71
C LYS A 30 1.79 9.09 5.01
N SER A 31 0.84 9.65 5.75
CA SER A 31 0.39 9.06 7.02
C SER A 31 -0.28 7.70 6.81
N ARG A 32 -1.08 7.57 5.74
CA ARG A 32 -1.69 6.29 5.35
C ARG A 32 -0.62 5.25 4.96
N ILE A 33 0.35 5.62 4.11
CA ILE A 33 1.46 4.74 3.74
C ILE A 33 2.23 4.31 4.99
N ALA A 34 2.61 5.25 5.85
CA ALA A 34 3.36 4.98 7.07
C ALA A 34 2.63 3.98 8.00
N SER A 35 1.30 4.02 8.05
CA SER A 35 0.51 3.08 8.87
C SER A 35 0.61 1.62 8.40
N GLY A 36 0.88 1.39 7.10
CA GLY A 36 1.08 0.06 6.52
C GLY A 36 2.53 -0.44 6.55
N LEU A 37 3.48 0.37 7.02
CA LEU A 37 4.91 0.04 6.99
C LEU A 37 5.46 -0.39 8.36
N GLN A 38 6.51 -1.23 8.33
CA GLN A 38 7.37 -1.46 9.49
C GLN A 38 8.24 -0.23 9.80
N GLU A 39 8.83 -0.15 10.99
CA GLU A 39 9.62 1.03 11.43
C GLU A 39 10.80 1.38 10.50
N SER A 40 11.46 0.39 9.90
CA SER A 40 12.48 0.63 8.87
C SER A 40 11.90 1.33 7.64
N GLY A 41 10.75 0.85 7.14
CA GLY A 41 10.02 1.45 6.01
C GLY A 41 9.54 2.86 6.33
N LYS A 42 9.02 3.12 7.53
CA LYS A 42 8.62 4.47 7.96
C LYS A 42 9.80 5.45 7.91
N ARG A 43 10.98 5.05 8.37
CA ARG A 43 12.20 5.88 8.31
C ARG A 43 12.61 6.18 6.86
N GLN A 44 12.56 5.17 5.98
CA GLN A 44 12.86 5.34 4.55
C GLN A 44 11.85 6.27 3.87
N LEU A 45 10.55 6.16 4.18
CA LEU A 45 9.51 7.05 3.65
C LEU A 45 9.77 8.51 4.05
N LEU A 46 10.12 8.75 5.32
CA LEU A 46 10.45 10.09 5.81
C LEU A 46 11.71 10.65 5.15
N GLU A 47 12.72 9.82 4.92
CA GLU A 47 13.94 10.22 4.20
C GLU A 47 13.64 10.60 2.74
N ALA A 48 12.92 9.74 2.03
CA ALA A 48 12.51 9.98 0.65
C ALA A 48 11.69 11.27 0.53
N GLN A 49 10.79 11.52 1.49
CA GLN A 49 10.02 12.76 1.52
C GLN A 49 10.90 14.00 1.68
N ARG A 50 11.84 13.99 2.64
CA ARG A 50 12.77 15.12 2.83
C ARG A 50 13.63 15.36 1.59
N ALA A 51 14.06 14.30 0.92
CA ALA A 51 14.81 14.39 -0.32
C ALA A 51 13.97 15.03 -1.45
N TRP A 52 12.71 14.62 -1.58
CA TRP A 52 11.77 15.20 -2.54
C TRP A 52 11.51 16.69 -2.28
N GLU A 53 11.34 17.10 -1.02
CA GLU A 53 11.15 18.52 -0.66
C GLU A 53 12.36 19.36 -1.09
N ARG A 54 13.58 18.88 -0.83
CA ARG A 54 14.82 19.53 -1.28
C ARG A 54 14.89 19.65 -2.80
N TYR A 55 14.56 18.58 -3.52
CA TYR A 55 14.51 18.58 -4.99
C TYR A 55 13.51 19.60 -5.51
N ARG A 56 12.26 19.57 -5.02
CA ARG A 56 11.19 20.50 -5.41
C ARG A 56 11.64 21.94 -5.26
N ASP A 57 12.21 22.28 -4.10
CA ASP A 57 12.57 23.66 -3.82
C ASP A 57 13.78 24.11 -4.65
N ALA A 58 14.76 23.23 -4.89
CA ALA A 58 15.89 23.51 -5.78
C ALA A 58 15.45 23.70 -7.24
N GLU A 59 14.62 22.78 -7.74
CA GLU A 59 14.11 22.80 -9.11
C GLU A 59 13.25 24.05 -9.37
N CYS A 60 12.38 24.42 -8.42
CA CYS A 60 11.52 25.59 -8.58
C CYS A 60 12.30 26.91 -8.52
N ARG A 61 13.35 27.00 -7.70
CA ARG A 61 14.27 28.16 -7.74
C ARG A 61 15.02 28.24 -9.07
N TYR A 62 15.53 27.12 -9.56
CA TYR A 62 16.20 27.05 -10.85
C TYR A 62 15.29 27.50 -12.00
N ARG A 63 14.05 26.98 -12.05
CA ARG A 63 13.09 27.35 -13.11
C ARG A 63 12.71 28.83 -13.05
N GLN A 64 12.48 29.38 -11.86
CA GLN A 64 12.14 30.80 -11.75
C GLN A 64 13.31 31.70 -12.16
N ALA A 65 14.55 31.32 -11.81
CA ALA A 65 15.73 32.11 -12.16
C ALA A 65 16.01 32.13 -13.68
N ASN A 66 15.74 31.02 -14.37
CA ASN A 66 16.11 30.86 -15.78
C ASN A 66 14.93 31.03 -16.75
N PHE A 67 13.70 30.80 -16.29
CA PHE A 67 12.49 30.84 -17.11
C PHE A 67 11.35 31.61 -16.42
N PRO A 68 11.58 32.86 -15.95
CA PRO A 68 10.60 33.61 -15.16
C PRO A 68 9.30 33.90 -15.92
N SER A 69 9.34 33.99 -17.25
CA SER A 69 8.15 34.18 -18.09
C SER A 69 7.34 32.90 -18.28
N MET A 70 7.93 31.72 -18.03
CA MET A 70 7.27 30.43 -18.21
C MET A 70 6.64 29.91 -16.92
N THR A 71 7.25 30.19 -15.77
CA THR A 71 6.76 29.68 -14.49
C THR A 71 7.25 30.50 -13.31
N SER A 72 6.40 30.62 -12.28
CA SER A 72 6.82 31.09 -10.95
C SER A 72 7.22 29.92 -10.07
N ALA A 73 8.01 30.16 -9.00
CA ALA A 73 8.29 29.11 -8.02
C ALA A 73 7.01 28.54 -7.41
N SER A 74 5.99 29.37 -7.18
CA SER A 74 4.69 28.93 -6.66
C SER A 74 3.98 27.96 -7.61
N ASP A 75 3.97 28.26 -8.92
CA ASP A 75 3.35 27.39 -9.92
C ASP A 75 4.10 26.08 -10.08
N CYS A 76 5.43 26.14 -10.08
CA CYS A 76 6.29 24.96 -10.07
C CYS A 76 6.03 24.10 -8.82
N GLN A 77 6.01 24.69 -7.63
CA GLN A 77 5.76 23.96 -6.38
C GLN A 77 4.41 23.28 -6.41
N ARG A 78 3.38 23.97 -6.90
CA ARG A 78 2.03 23.41 -7.05
C ARG A 78 2.00 22.23 -8.03
N ALA A 79 2.69 22.35 -9.17
CA ALA A 79 2.79 21.28 -10.15
C ALA A 79 3.51 20.05 -9.59
N LEU A 80 4.71 20.22 -9.02
CA LEU A 80 5.48 19.12 -8.45
C LEU A 80 4.79 18.47 -7.24
N THR A 81 4.07 19.25 -6.42
CA THR A 81 3.30 18.70 -5.29
C THR A 81 2.13 17.84 -5.78
N ARG A 82 1.49 18.19 -6.91
CA ARG A 82 0.46 17.32 -7.53
C ARG A 82 1.04 16.02 -8.07
N GLU A 83 2.22 16.07 -8.69
CA GLU A 83 2.88 14.83 -9.13
C GLU A 83 3.25 13.95 -7.94
N ARG A 84 3.78 14.54 -6.87
CA ARG A 84 4.05 13.80 -5.63
C ARG A 84 2.80 13.17 -5.02
N ALA A 85 1.66 13.86 -5.07
CA ALA A 85 0.39 13.33 -4.63
C ALA A 85 0.01 12.05 -5.41
N LYS A 86 0.20 12.04 -6.74
CA LYS A 86 -0.03 10.84 -7.57
C LYS A 86 0.93 9.71 -7.21
N ASP A 87 2.23 10.00 -7.06
CA ASP A 87 3.23 9.00 -6.67
C ASP A 87 2.87 8.32 -5.34
N LEU A 88 2.42 9.11 -4.35
CA LEU A 88 2.01 8.58 -3.05
C LEU A 88 0.73 7.76 -3.14
N SER A 89 -0.22 8.16 -4.00
CA SER A 89 -1.41 7.33 -4.28
C SER A 89 -1.00 5.98 -4.86
N GLN A 90 -0.09 5.95 -5.83
CA GLN A 90 0.40 4.71 -6.42
C GLN A 90 1.12 3.82 -5.40
N GLN A 91 1.88 4.41 -4.47
CA GLN A 91 2.50 3.66 -3.38
C GLN A 91 1.48 3.04 -2.42
N LEU A 92 0.34 3.69 -2.19
CA LEU A 92 -0.75 3.10 -1.42
C LEU A 92 -1.34 1.88 -2.13
N ASP A 93 -1.50 1.95 -3.45
CA ASP A 93 -2.00 0.83 -4.25
C ASP A 93 -1.02 -0.36 -4.19
N TRP A 94 0.29 -0.11 -4.34
CA TRP A 94 1.31 -1.15 -4.17
C TRP A 94 1.32 -1.78 -2.78
N LEU A 95 1.04 -1.02 -1.73
CA LEU A 95 0.93 -1.58 -0.38
C LEU A 95 -0.31 -2.45 -0.21
N ALA A 96 -1.43 -2.08 -0.84
CA ALA A 96 -2.63 -2.90 -0.87
C ALA A 96 -2.36 -4.22 -1.60
N ASP A 97 -1.66 -4.16 -2.74
CA ASP A 97 -1.25 -5.35 -3.50
C ASP A 97 -0.21 -6.19 -2.75
N ALA A 98 0.77 -5.57 -2.10
CA ALA A 98 1.79 -6.29 -1.31
C ALA A 98 1.19 -6.99 -0.08
N GLY A 99 0.07 -6.48 0.44
CA GLY A 99 -0.75 -7.15 1.45
C GLY A 99 -1.37 -8.47 0.97
N SER A 100 -1.40 -8.71 -0.35
CA SER A 100 -1.87 -9.96 -0.94
C SER A 100 -0.77 -11.01 -1.17
N ASP A 101 0.53 -10.64 -1.14
CA ASP A 101 1.57 -11.53 -1.68
C ASP A 101 2.95 -11.57 -0.97
N GLY A 102 3.19 -10.93 0.19
CA GLY A 102 4.59 -10.90 0.70
C GLY A 102 4.90 -10.80 2.19
N ALA A 103 3.96 -10.49 3.07
CA ALA A 103 4.24 -10.43 4.50
C ALA A 103 3.01 -10.75 5.35
N SER A 104 2.35 -11.87 5.04
CA SER A 104 1.41 -12.45 5.98
C SER A 104 2.17 -12.74 7.28
N ALA A 105 1.76 -12.11 8.38
CA ALA A 105 2.36 -12.29 9.70
C ALA A 105 2.59 -13.79 10.01
N SER A 106 3.70 -14.10 10.68
CA SER A 106 4.06 -15.50 10.96
C SER A 106 2.95 -16.19 11.74
N CYS A 107 2.76 -17.48 11.52
CA CYS A 107 1.71 -18.20 12.23
C CYS A 107 1.93 -18.17 13.75
N GLU A 108 3.20 -18.16 14.20
CA GLU A 108 3.52 -17.93 15.61
C GLU A 108 3.04 -16.57 16.12
N SER A 109 3.17 -15.50 15.34
CA SER A 109 2.72 -14.15 15.73
C SER A 109 1.19 -14.00 15.75
N VAL A 110 0.48 -14.69 14.85
CA VAL A 110 -0.98 -14.57 14.70
C VAL A 110 -1.73 -15.51 15.64
N ALA A 111 -1.34 -16.79 15.69
CA ALA A 111 -2.04 -17.83 16.44
C ALA A 111 -1.41 -18.13 17.80
N GLY A 112 -0.22 -17.60 18.07
CA GLY A 112 0.58 -17.94 19.23
C GLY A 112 1.34 -19.26 19.07
N ARG A 113 2.45 -19.36 19.80
CA ARG A 113 3.43 -20.46 19.66
C ARG A 113 2.82 -21.86 19.73
N LYS A 114 1.91 -22.11 20.69
CA LYS A 114 1.31 -23.43 20.89
C LYS A 114 0.46 -23.86 19.70
N VAL A 115 -0.39 -22.96 19.19
CA VAL A 115 -1.29 -23.25 18.06
C VAL A 115 -0.48 -23.39 16.78
N ALA A 116 0.47 -22.49 16.53
CA ALA A 116 1.35 -22.55 15.36
C ALA A 116 2.17 -23.85 15.31
N ALA A 117 2.72 -24.29 16.45
CA ALA A 117 3.45 -25.55 16.55
C ALA A 117 2.54 -26.76 16.25
N GLU A 118 1.29 -26.75 16.72
CA GLU A 118 0.33 -27.80 16.41
C GLU A 118 -0.01 -27.84 14.91
N MET A 119 -0.19 -26.69 14.28
CA MET A 119 -0.42 -26.60 12.84
C MET A 119 0.76 -27.14 12.03
N VAL A 120 1.99 -26.78 12.41
CA VAL A 120 3.20 -27.33 11.76
C VAL A 120 3.29 -28.84 11.93
N ARG A 121 2.98 -29.36 13.13
CA ARG A 121 2.94 -30.81 13.38
C ARG A 121 1.93 -31.51 12.48
N LYS A 122 0.73 -30.96 12.32
CA LYS A 122 -0.31 -31.48 11.41
C LYS A 122 0.16 -31.42 9.96
N CYS A 123 0.76 -30.31 9.53
CA CYS A 123 1.30 -30.11 8.19
C CYS A 123 2.38 -31.15 7.83
N MET A 124 3.37 -31.33 8.71
CA MET A 124 4.44 -32.31 8.52
C MET A 124 3.94 -33.75 8.51
N ALA A 125 2.81 -34.04 9.16
CA ALA A 125 2.23 -35.38 9.18
C ALA A 125 1.53 -35.79 7.87
N VAL A 126 1.23 -34.84 6.98
CA VAL A 126 0.48 -35.11 5.74
C VAL A 126 1.21 -34.68 4.47
N THR A 127 2.16 -33.76 4.56
CA THR A 127 2.83 -33.24 3.36
C THR A 127 3.65 -34.33 2.65
N THR A 128 3.57 -34.31 1.32
CA THR A 128 4.37 -35.18 0.44
C THR A 128 5.48 -34.40 -0.28
N ALA A 129 5.59 -33.09 -0.02
CA ALA A 129 6.59 -32.25 -0.64
C ALA A 129 7.98 -32.45 0.01
N THR A 130 9.02 -32.41 -0.81
CA THR A 130 10.42 -32.50 -0.33
C THR A 130 10.89 -31.21 0.36
N ARG A 131 10.18 -30.09 0.14
CA ARG A 131 10.41 -28.79 0.79
C ARG A 131 9.06 -28.12 1.09
N PRO A 132 8.34 -28.58 2.12
CA PRO A 132 7.00 -28.08 2.40
C PRO A 132 7.03 -26.72 3.11
N PRO A 133 5.95 -25.91 3.01
CA PRO A 133 5.82 -24.65 3.74
C PRO A 133 5.49 -24.82 5.24
N CYS A 134 5.68 -26.01 5.82
CA CYS A 134 5.35 -26.35 7.21
C CYS A 134 6.35 -25.73 8.20
N ASN A 135 6.30 -24.42 8.40
CA ASN A 135 7.17 -23.68 9.31
C ASN A 135 6.37 -22.60 10.04
N VAL A 136 6.57 -22.44 11.35
CA VAL A 136 5.86 -21.45 12.17
C VAL A 136 6.12 -19.99 11.74
N GLN A 137 7.22 -19.75 11.03
CA GLN A 137 7.57 -18.45 10.46
C GLN A 137 6.80 -18.12 9.19
N ASN A 138 6.19 -19.12 8.53
CA ASN A 138 5.25 -18.91 7.46
C ASN A 138 3.86 -18.57 8.02
N SER A 139 2.97 -18.02 7.21
CA SER A 139 1.62 -17.70 7.67
C SER A 139 0.75 -18.91 7.93
N CYS A 140 -0.20 -18.75 8.85
CA CYS A 140 -1.18 -19.79 9.16
C CYS A 140 -1.99 -20.20 7.92
N GLU A 141 -2.25 -19.27 7.00
CA GLU A 141 -2.95 -19.55 5.74
C GLU A 141 -2.14 -20.47 4.83
N LEU A 142 -0.83 -20.21 4.65
CA LEU A 142 0.03 -21.04 3.83
C LEU A 142 0.16 -22.46 4.40
N ILE A 143 0.36 -22.57 5.73
CA ILE A 143 0.42 -23.87 6.43
C ILE A 143 -0.92 -24.61 6.30
N THR A 144 -2.05 -23.92 6.48
CA THR A 144 -3.40 -24.51 6.39
C THR A 144 -3.69 -25.01 4.98
N SER A 145 -3.33 -24.24 3.96
CA SER A 145 -3.54 -24.61 2.55
C SER A 145 -2.76 -25.86 2.17
N GLU A 146 -1.54 -26.02 2.69
CA GLU A 146 -0.76 -27.25 2.52
C GLU A 146 -1.40 -28.46 3.22
N ILE A 147 -1.90 -28.29 4.46
CA ILE A 147 -2.65 -29.35 5.16
C ILE A 147 -3.86 -29.78 4.33
N LYS A 148 -4.67 -28.82 3.84
CA LYS A 148 -5.86 -29.09 3.02
C LYS A 148 -5.51 -29.80 1.72
N ARG A 149 -4.47 -29.36 1.02
CA ARG A 149 -3.99 -29.97 -0.22
C ARG A 149 -3.58 -31.43 0.03
N SER A 150 -2.74 -31.65 1.03
CA SER A 150 -2.19 -32.97 1.34
C SER A 150 -3.25 -33.94 1.90
N CYS A 151 -4.14 -33.47 2.78
CA CYS A 151 -5.28 -34.28 3.24
C CYS A 151 -6.23 -34.69 2.10
N ARG A 152 -6.42 -33.85 1.08
CA ARG A 152 -7.15 -34.21 -0.14
C ARG A 152 -6.46 -35.31 -0.94
N ILE A 153 -5.13 -35.23 -1.09
CA ILE A 153 -4.32 -36.25 -1.78
C ILE A 153 -4.39 -37.59 -1.06
N LEU A 154 -4.29 -37.59 0.28
CA LEU A 154 -4.33 -38.82 1.08
C LEU A 154 -5.72 -39.45 1.15
N GLY A 155 -6.79 -38.69 0.89
CA GLY A 155 -8.16 -39.17 0.92
C GLY A 155 -8.48 -39.86 2.26
N THR A 156 -9.07 -41.05 2.19
CA THR A 156 -9.45 -41.86 3.36
C THR A 156 -8.26 -42.46 4.12
N GLY A 157 -7.06 -42.50 3.52
CA GLY A 157 -5.84 -42.98 4.17
C GLY A 157 -5.13 -41.94 5.05
N GLY A 158 -5.62 -40.70 5.08
CA GLY A 158 -5.04 -39.63 5.90
C GLY A 158 -5.35 -39.76 7.41
N PRO A 159 -4.57 -39.08 8.28
CA PRO A 159 -4.85 -39.00 9.71
C PRO A 159 -6.26 -38.49 10.03
N SER A 160 -6.77 -38.81 11.22
CA SER A 160 -8.14 -38.47 11.65
C SER A 160 -8.46 -36.97 11.57
N PHE A 161 -7.49 -36.10 11.87
CA PHE A 161 -7.66 -34.64 11.78
C PHE A 161 -7.90 -34.15 10.36
N CYS A 162 -7.57 -34.92 9.31
CA CYS A 162 -7.85 -34.53 7.93
C CYS A 162 -9.35 -34.34 7.67
N ARG A 163 -10.24 -34.89 8.51
CA ARG A 163 -11.68 -34.64 8.40
C ARG A 163 -12.04 -33.16 8.60
N ASP A 164 -11.23 -32.41 9.34
CA ASP A 164 -11.45 -30.98 9.61
C ASP A 164 -10.91 -30.08 8.49
N TYR A 165 -10.22 -30.66 7.49
CA TYR A 165 -9.52 -29.96 6.40
C TYR A 165 -9.99 -30.39 4.99
N ARG A 166 -11.05 -31.18 4.90
CA ARG A 166 -11.66 -31.61 3.63
C ARG A 166 -12.69 -30.61 3.12
#